data_AF-A0A561EI29-F1
#
_entry.id   AF-A0A561EI29-F1
#
_cell.length_a   1.000
_cell.length_b   1.000
_cell.length_c   1.000
_cell.angle_alpha   90.00
_cell.angle_beta   90.00
_cell.angle_gamma   90.00
#
_symmetry.space_group_name_H-M   'P 1'
#
loop_
_entity.id
_entity.type
_entity.pdbx_description
1 polymer ?
#
loop_
_entity_poly.entity_id
_entity_poly.type
_entity_poly.pdbx_seq_one_letter_code
_entity_poly.pdbx_strand_id
1 'polypeptide(L)'
;MAAIDSGDAFERVLAEAEARLSVVRRARARVRAARRAQVVGGAVALVAVAAALLGAGGPRSGEGTWIVVSLTVAALGLATALLTQSALVLPLRRQAAIDERIMLRQVNRLRELFAHIARREGWDGERIRATRQRLSRFPIEGGTFR
;
A
#
# COMPACT_ATOMS: atom_id res chain seq x y z
N MET A 1 17.73 -12.59 -15.97
CA MET A 1 16.89 -11.43 -16.37
C MET A 1 16.52 -11.65 -17.82
N ALA A 2 15.23 -11.70 -18.18
CA ALA A 2 14.85 -11.93 -19.58
C ALA A 2 15.40 -10.82 -20.49
N ALA A 3 15.95 -11.19 -21.64
CA ALA A 3 16.31 -10.24 -22.68
C ALA A 3 15.01 -9.67 -23.29
N ILE A 4 14.95 -8.35 -23.44
CA ILE A 4 13.84 -7.67 -24.14
C ILE A 4 14.40 -7.34 -25.52
N ASP A 5 14.29 -8.29 -26.43
CA ASP A 5 14.89 -8.26 -27.77
C ASP A 5 13.85 -8.16 -28.89
N SER A 6 12.57 -8.16 -28.53
CA SER A 6 11.42 -8.20 -29.43
C SER A 6 10.23 -7.48 -28.81
N GLY A 7 9.28 -7.06 -29.64
CA GLY A 7 8.04 -6.41 -29.26
C GLY A 7 7.14 -7.30 -28.42
N ASP A 8 7.14 -8.61 -28.69
CA ASP A 8 6.38 -9.57 -27.88
C ASP A 8 7.01 -9.79 -26.50
N ALA A 9 8.34 -9.76 -26.40
CA ALA A 9 9.02 -9.75 -25.10
C ALA A 9 8.73 -8.43 -24.35
N PHE A 10 8.73 -7.30 -25.05
CA PHE A 10 8.37 -6.00 -24.50
C PHE A 10 6.96 -5.99 -23.92
N GLU A 11 5.97 -6.47 -24.68
CA GLU A 11 4.57 -6.52 -24.26
C GLU A 11 4.34 -7.48 -23.08
N ARG A 12 5.02 -8.63 -23.06
CA ARG A 12 4.98 -9.54 -21.90
C ARG A 12 5.52 -8.89 -20.63
N VAL A 13 6.67 -8.23 -20.71
CA VAL A 13 7.26 -7.53 -19.56
C VAL A 13 6.39 -6.35 -19.13
N LEU A 14 5.79 -5.63 -20.07
CA LEU A 14 4.86 -4.54 -19.78
C LEU A 14 3.60 -5.06 -19.05
N ALA A 15 3.00 -6.15 -19.52
CA ALA A 15 1.85 -6.78 -18.86
C ALA A 15 2.19 -7.28 -17.44
N GLU A 16 3.38 -7.86 -17.25
CA GLU A 16 3.85 -8.28 -15.94
C GLU A 16 4.03 -7.08 -14.99
N ALA A 17 4.58 -5.97 -15.49
CA ALA A 17 4.69 -4.73 -14.73
C ALA A 17 3.30 -4.15 -14.37
N GLU A 18 2.32 -4.20 -15.28
CA GLU A 18 0.94 -3.76 -15.02
C GLU A 18 0.26 -4.63 -13.95
N ALA A 19 0.47 -5.94 -13.98
CA ALA A 19 -0.02 -6.85 -12.95
C ALA A 19 0.57 -6.50 -11.57
N ARG A 20 1.88 -6.25 -11.49
CA ARG A 20 2.56 -5.81 -10.26
C ARG A 20 2.04 -4.46 -9.77
N LEU A 21 1.78 -3.51 -10.65
CA LEU A 21 1.18 -2.21 -10.29
C LEU A 21 -0.18 -2.39 -9.58
N SER A 22 -1.01 -3.32 -10.06
CA SER A 22 -2.30 -3.62 -9.43
C SER A 22 -2.14 -4.20 -8.01
N VAL A 23 -1.16 -5.07 -7.81
CA VAL A 23 -0.83 -5.67 -6.49
C VAL A 23 -0.34 -4.59 -5.52
N VAL A 24 0.58 -3.74 -5.96
CA VAL A 24 1.12 -2.62 -5.16
C VAL A 24 0.01 -1.64 -4.74
N ARG A 25 -0.90 -1.31 -5.67
CA ARG A 25 -2.06 -0.44 -5.38
C ARG A 25 -2.99 -1.05 -4.33
N ARG A 26 -3.32 -2.35 -4.45
CA ARG A 26 -4.14 -3.07 -3.46
C ARG A 26 -3.45 -3.14 -2.10
N ALA A 27 -2.15 -3.45 -2.06
CA ALA A 27 -1.38 -3.48 -0.83
C ALA A 27 -1.39 -2.11 -0.13
N ARG A 28 -1.18 -1.02 -0.87
CA ARG A 28 -1.27 0.35 -0.33
C ARG A 28 -2.65 0.71 0.17
N ALA A 29 -3.71 0.32 -0.55
CA ALA A 29 -5.08 0.55 -0.10
C ALA A 29 -5.36 -0.16 1.24
N ARG A 30 -4.94 -1.42 1.38
CA ARG A 30 -5.04 -2.17 2.65
C ARG A 30 -4.29 -1.49 3.79
N VAL A 31 -3.07 -1.02 3.53
CA VAL A 31 -2.27 -0.26 4.50
C VAL A 31 -2.97 1.03 4.93
N ARG A 32 -3.53 1.79 3.97
CA ARG A 32 -4.29 3.03 4.27
C ARG A 32 -5.54 2.73 5.09
N ALA A 33 -6.27 1.66 4.75
CA ALA A 33 -7.45 1.22 5.49
C ALA A 33 -7.10 0.80 6.93
N ALA A 34 -6.04 0.01 7.12
CA ALA A 34 -5.57 -0.39 8.45
C ALA A 34 -5.20 0.83 9.31
N ARG A 35 -4.49 1.81 8.74
CA ARG A 35 -4.19 3.07 9.46
C ARG A 35 -5.45 3.85 9.84
N ARG A 36 -6.44 3.94 8.95
CA ARG A 36 -7.71 4.60 9.27
C ARG A 36 -8.45 3.88 10.40
N ALA A 37 -8.49 2.55 10.36
CA ALA A 37 -9.10 1.75 11.41
C ALA A 37 -8.38 1.94 12.76
N GLN A 38 -7.05 2.03 12.77
CA GLN A 38 -6.28 2.33 13.98
C GLN A 38 -6.60 3.73 14.54
N VAL A 39 -6.72 4.75 13.68
CA VAL A 39 -7.08 6.11 14.11
C VAL A 39 -8.48 6.16 14.70
N VAL A 40 -9.46 5.53 14.04
CA VAL A 40 -10.84 5.46 14.53
C VAL A 40 -10.92 4.66 15.83
N GLY A 41 -10.26 3.50 15.90
CA GLY A 41 -10.22 2.68 17.12
C GLY A 41 -9.56 3.41 18.29
N GLY A 42 -8.46 4.14 18.05
CA GLY A 42 -7.81 4.97 19.05
C GLY A 42 -8.70 6.11 19.55
N ALA A 43 -9.43 6.77 18.65
CA ALA A 43 -10.40 7.80 19.04
C ALA A 43 -11.53 7.24 19.91
N VAL A 44 -12.08 6.07 19.55
CA VAL A 44 -13.13 5.40 20.35
C VAL A 44 -12.60 5.00 21.73
N ALA A 45 -11.39 4.46 21.81
CA ALA A 45 -10.77 4.12 23.09
C ALA A 45 -10.58 5.36 23.98
N LEU A 46 -10.14 6.49 23.42
CA LEU A 46 -10.02 7.75 24.16
C LEU A 46 -11.38 8.26 24.66
N VAL A 47 -12.43 8.19 23.84
CA VAL A 47 -13.80 8.57 24.25
C VAL A 47 -14.31 7.66 25.36
N ALA A 48 -14.06 6.36 25.30
CA ALA A 48 -14.46 5.41 26.34
C ALA A 48 -13.73 5.69 27.67
N VAL A 49 -12.43 5.98 27.63
CA VAL A 49 -11.65 6.37 28.81
C VAL A 49 -12.13 7.71 29.38
N ALA A 50 -12.38 8.70 28.52
CA ALA A 50 -12.91 10.00 28.95
C ALA A 50 -14.29 9.87 29.59
N ALA A 51 -15.19 9.05 29.03
CA ALA A 51 -16.51 8.77 29.60
C ALA A 51 -16.42 8.05 30.96
N ALA A 52 -15.50 7.09 31.10
CA ALA A 52 -15.28 6.39 32.37
C ALA A 52 -14.73 7.35 33.45
N LEU A 53 -13.79 8.23 33.09
CA LEU A 53 -13.22 9.23 34.01
C LEU A 53 -14.25 10.29 34.42
N LEU A 54 -15.12 10.75 33.50
CA LEU A 54 -16.18 11.71 33.81
C LEU A 54 -17.30 11.09 34.68
N GLY A 55 -17.53 9.78 34.56
CA GLY A 55 -18.49 9.04 35.40
C GLY A 55 -18.01 8.72 36.82
N ALA A 56 -16.71 8.88 37.10
CA ALA A 56 -16.09 8.54 38.39
C ALA A 56 -16.31 9.58 39.50
N GLY A 57 -16.93 10.73 39.21
CA GLY A 57 -17.12 11.81 40.21
C GLY A 57 -18.09 11.51 41.37
N GLY A 58 -18.56 10.26 41.55
CA GLY A 58 -19.51 9.88 42.60
C GLY A 58 -18.95 8.79 43.52
N PRO A 59 -19.09 8.91 44.86
CA PRO A 59 -18.49 7.98 45.82
C PRO A 59 -19.22 6.64 45.80
N ARG A 60 -18.77 5.68 44.98
CA ARG A 60 -19.25 4.30 44.99
C ARG A 60 -18.09 3.33 44.81
N SER A 61 -18.14 2.24 45.57
CA SER A 61 -17.20 1.12 45.70
C SER A 61 -16.84 0.35 44.40
N GLY A 62 -17.18 0.87 43.22
CA GLY A 62 -16.92 0.26 41.91
C GLY A 62 -15.88 0.99 41.04
N GLU A 63 -15.33 2.13 41.48
CA GLU A 63 -14.35 2.91 40.70
C GLU A 63 -13.11 2.10 40.29
N GLY A 64 -12.56 1.30 41.21
CA GLY A 64 -11.39 0.46 40.92
C GLY A 64 -11.66 -0.58 39.82
N THR A 65 -12.86 -1.15 39.79
CA THR A 65 -13.26 -2.11 38.76
C THR A 65 -13.39 -1.44 37.39
N TRP A 66 -13.97 -0.24 37.33
CA TRP A 66 -14.09 0.52 36.07
C TRP A 66 -12.73 0.94 35.52
N ILE A 67 -11.78 1.32 36.38
CA ILE A 67 -10.41 1.63 35.96
C ILE A 67 -9.73 0.39 35.37
N VAL A 68 -9.81 -0.76 36.04
CA VAL A 68 -9.21 -2.03 35.57
C VAL A 68 -9.83 -2.48 34.24
N VAL A 69 -11.15 -2.39 34.10
CA VAL A 69 -11.86 -2.72 32.83
C VAL A 69 -11.43 -1.78 31.71
N SER A 70 -11.34 -0.48 31.98
CA SER A 70 -10.91 0.51 30.99
C SER A 70 -9.46 0.26 30.54
N LEU A 71 -8.58 -0.06 31.49
CA LEU A 71 -7.17 -0.33 31.23
C LEU A 71 -6.99 -1.64 30.44
N THR A 72 -7.75 -2.68 30.76
CA THR A 72 -7.72 -3.95 30.02
C THR A 72 -8.26 -3.80 28.61
N VAL A 73 -9.36 -3.07 28.40
CA VAL A 73 -9.88 -2.76 27.06
C VAL A 73 -8.87 -1.96 26.24
N ALA A 74 -8.22 -0.96 26.84
CA ALA A 74 -7.18 -0.17 26.19
C ALA A 74 -5.96 -1.04 25.81
N ALA A 75 -5.50 -1.90 26.73
CA ALA A 75 -4.39 -2.82 26.49
C ALA A 75 -4.71 -3.84 25.39
N LEU A 76 -5.93 -4.39 25.36
CA LEU A 76 -6.38 -5.32 24.33
C LEU A 76 -6.46 -4.64 22.95
N GLY A 77 -6.96 -3.41 22.91
CA GLY A 77 -6.99 -2.57 21.70
C GLY A 77 -5.59 -2.27 21.17
N LEU A 78 -4.65 -1.95 22.05
CA LEU A 78 -3.25 -1.71 21.68
C LEU A 78 -2.58 -2.99 21.16
N ALA A 79 -2.79 -4.12 21.84
CA ALA A 79 -2.21 -5.41 21.47
C ALA A 79 -2.72 -5.88 20.09
N THR A 80 -4.03 -5.79 19.85
CA THR A 80 -4.62 -6.14 18.55
C THR A 80 -4.14 -5.23 17.43
N ALA A 81 -3.99 -3.92 17.68
CA ALA A 81 -3.43 -2.97 16.72
C ALA A 81 -1.96 -3.24 16.40
N LEU A 82 -1.15 -3.59 17.40
CA LEU A 82 0.26 -3.95 17.22
C LEU A 82 0.41 -5.27 16.44
N LEU A 83 -0.40 -6.28 16.77
CA LEU A 83 -0.41 -7.57 16.07
C LEU A 83 -0.82 -7.43 14.60
N THR A 84 -1.89 -6.69 14.30
CA THR A 84 -2.27 -6.42 12.90
C THR A 84 -1.18 -5.63 12.17
N GLN A 85 -0.52 -4.69 12.85
CA GLN A 85 0.55 -3.91 12.24
C GLN A 85 1.80 -4.75 11.93
N SER A 86 2.23 -5.61 12.86
CA SER A 86 3.43 -6.43 12.71
C SER A 86 3.21 -7.63 11.78
N ALA A 87 2.08 -8.34 11.92
CA ALA A 87 1.82 -9.58 11.19
C ALA A 87 1.32 -9.35 9.76
N LEU A 88 0.60 -8.25 9.50
CA LEU A 88 -0.03 -8.00 8.20
C LEU A 88 0.56 -6.78 7.50
N VAL A 89 0.63 -5.63 8.18
CA VAL A 89 0.94 -4.35 7.52
C VAL A 89 2.44 -4.23 7.16
N LEU A 90 3.34 -4.57 8.08
CA LEU A 90 4.79 -4.51 7.84
C LEU A 90 5.27 -5.40 6.68
N PRO A 91 4.93 -6.71 6.65
CA PRO A 91 5.39 -7.57 5.56
C PRO A 91 4.81 -7.15 4.22
N LEU A 92 3.51 -6.78 4.18
CA LEU A 92 2.88 -6.27 2.96
C LEU A 92 3.53 -4.96 2.47
N ARG A 93 3.96 -4.08 3.38
CA ARG A 93 4.70 -2.85 3.02
C ARG A 93 6.08 -3.15 2.46
N ARG A 94 6.83 -4.05 3.09
CA ARG A 94 8.16 -4.44 2.63
C ARG A 94 8.08 -5.07 1.25
N GLN A 95 7.17 -6.02 1.07
CA GLN A 95 6.96 -6.67 -0.21
C GLN A 95 6.52 -5.68 -1.29
N ALA A 96 5.54 -4.81 -1.00
CA ALA A 96 5.10 -3.79 -1.94
C ALA A 96 6.23 -2.83 -2.35
N ALA A 97 7.13 -2.47 -1.43
CA ALA A 97 8.28 -1.62 -1.74
C ALA A 97 9.32 -2.34 -2.63
N ILE A 98 9.54 -3.64 -2.43
CA ILE A 98 10.40 -4.46 -3.29
C ILE A 98 9.78 -4.58 -4.67
N ASP A 99 8.51 -4.94 -4.75
CA ASP A 99 7.76 -5.10 -6.01
C ASP A 99 7.73 -3.78 -6.80
N GLU A 100 7.53 -2.65 -6.10
CA GLU A 100 7.58 -1.31 -6.68
C GLU A 100 8.95 -0.99 -7.27
N ARG A 101 10.05 -1.28 -6.56
CA ARG A 101 11.41 -1.06 -7.07
C ARG A 101 11.70 -1.91 -8.31
N ILE A 102 11.29 -3.18 -8.30
CA ILE A 102 11.50 -4.06 -9.45
C ILE A 102 10.66 -3.59 -10.64
N MET A 103 9.39 -3.24 -10.41
CA MET A 103 8.49 -2.71 -11.43
C MET A 103 9.04 -1.41 -12.05
N LEU A 104 9.50 -0.46 -11.22
CA LEU A 104 10.09 0.80 -11.68
C LEU A 104 11.31 0.55 -12.57
N ARG A 105 12.22 -0.33 -12.15
CA ARG A 105 13.41 -0.70 -12.94
C ARG A 105 13.04 -1.32 -14.29
N GLN A 106 12.04 -2.21 -14.30
CA GLN A 106 11.55 -2.82 -15.54
C GLN A 106 10.92 -1.77 -16.47
N VAL A 107 10.07 -0.89 -15.94
CA VAL A 107 9.40 0.15 -16.73
C VAL A 107 10.40 1.18 -17.25
N ASN A 108 11.41 1.56 -16.47
CA ASN A 108 12.44 2.47 -16.95
C ASN A 108 13.22 1.87 -18.13
N ARG A 109 13.60 0.59 -18.02
CA ARG A 109 14.21 -0.15 -19.12
C ARG A 109 13.29 -0.24 -20.35
N LEU A 110 11.99 -0.45 -20.16
CA LEU A 110 11.01 -0.42 -21.26
C LEU A 110 10.96 0.96 -21.90
N ARG A 111 10.97 2.06 -21.12
CA ARG A 111 10.98 3.43 -21.65
C ARG A 111 12.23 3.71 -22.51
N GLU A 112 13.39 3.21 -22.08
CA GLU A 112 14.65 3.32 -22.84
C GLU A 112 14.59 2.53 -24.16
N LEU A 113 14.09 1.29 -24.12
CA LEU A 113 14.05 0.40 -25.29
C LEU A 113 12.89 0.70 -26.25
N PHE A 114 11.84 1.36 -25.78
CA PHE A 114 10.60 1.60 -26.53
C PHE A 114 10.87 2.20 -27.92
N ALA A 115 11.64 3.29 -27.99
CA ALA A 115 11.91 3.96 -29.26
C ALA A 115 12.77 3.10 -30.22
N HIS A 116 13.63 2.23 -29.68
CA HIS A 116 14.43 1.32 -30.49
C HIS A 116 13.57 0.19 -31.06
N ILE A 117 12.78 -0.47 -30.23
CA ILE A 117 11.91 -1.59 -30.63
C ILE A 117 10.82 -1.12 -31.59
N ALA A 118 10.15 0.00 -31.29
CA ALA A 118 9.10 0.55 -32.15
C ALA A 118 9.61 0.88 -33.55
N ARG A 119 10.85 1.40 -33.68
CA ARG A 119 11.47 1.66 -34.99
C ARG A 119 11.91 0.38 -35.69
N ARG A 120 12.54 -0.54 -34.96
CA ARG A 120 13.04 -1.81 -35.53
C ARG A 120 11.92 -2.67 -36.10
N GLU A 121 10.78 -2.69 -35.44
CA GLU A 121 9.63 -3.52 -35.83
C GLU A 121 8.56 -2.76 -36.63
N GLY A 122 8.82 -1.48 -36.96
CA GLY A 122 7.89 -0.68 -37.77
C GLY A 122 6.51 -0.53 -37.14
N TRP A 123 6.43 -0.33 -35.82
CA TRP A 123 5.14 -0.17 -35.14
C TRP A 123 4.36 1.02 -35.70
N ASP A 124 3.07 0.82 -35.89
CA ASP A 124 2.18 1.89 -36.34
C ASP A 124 1.97 2.98 -35.26
N GLY A 125 1.42 4.11 -35.69
CA GLY A 125 1.17 5.24 -34.79
C GLY A 125 0.14 4.96 -33.70
N GLU A 126 -0.78 4.01 -33.92
CA GLU A 126 -1.78 3.62 -32.92
C GLU A 126 -1.16 2.80 -31.79
N ARG A 127 -0.37 1.78 -32.13
CA ARG A 127 0.38 0.96 -31.18
C ARG A 127 1.35 1.81 -30.38
N ILE A 128 2.10 2.72 -31.03
CA ILE A 128 2.99 3.67 -30.34
C ILE A 128 2.22 4.51 -29.32
N ARG A 129 1.05 5.06 -29.69
CA ARG A 129 0.22 5.86 -28.78
C ARG A 129 -0.32 5.03 -27.62
N ALA A 130 -0.85 3.83 -27.88
CA ALA A 130 -1.38 2.93 -26.87
C ALA A 130 -0.29 2.50 -25.86
N THR A 131 0.88 2.09 -26.33
CA THR A 131 2.00 1.71 -25.47
C THR A 131 2.50 2.89 -24.64
N ARG A 132 2.60 4.09 -25.23
CA ARG A 132 2.95 5.31 -24.49
C ARG A 132 1.95 5.62 -23.38
N GLN A 133 0.65 5.50 -23.67
CA GLN A 133 -0.40 5.70 -22.68
C GLN A 133 -0.29 4.69 -21.54
N ARG A 134 0.00 3.41 -21.84
CA ARG A 134 0.24 2.39 -20.81
C ARG A 134 1.47 2.69 -19.96
N LEU A 135 2.60 3.06 -20.58
CA LEU A 135 3.81 3.46 -19.87
C LEU A 135 3.63 4.71 -19.00
N SER A 136 2.71 5.62 -19.36
CA SER A 136 2.41 6.82 -18.57
C SER A 136 1.67 6.54 -17.27
N ARG A 137 1.00 5.39 -17.14
CA ARG A 137 0.29 4.97 -15.91
C ARG A 137 1.23 4.62 -14.77
N PHE A 138 2.50 4.37 -15.10
CA PHE A 138 3.52 4.05 -14.12
C PHE A 138 4.16 5.32 -13.57
N PRO A 139 4.41 5.37 -12.25
CA PRO A 139 5.19 6.43 -11.63
C PRO A 139 6.56 6.60 -12.31
N ILE A 140 7.14 7.79 -12.21
CA ILE A 140 8.54 8.03 -12.55
C ILE A 140 9.37 7.79 -11.29
N GLU A 141 10.55 7.20 -11.43
CA GLU A 141 11.47 7.00 -10.31
C GLU A 141 11.81 8.37 -9.68
N GLY A 142 11.57 8.54 -8.38
CA GLY A 142 11.67 9.84 -7.68
C GLY A 142 10.38 10.67 -7.64
N GLY A 143 9.35 10.30 -8.42
CA GLY A 143 8.01 10.85 -8.31
C GLY A 143 7.26 10.20 -7.16
N THR A 144 6.86 10.98 -6.16
CA THR A 144 5.91 10.48 -5.16
C THR A 144 4.62 10.07 -5.86
N PHE A 145 4.15 8.85 -5.61
CA PHE A 145 2.77 8.49 -5.90
C PHE A 145 1.86 9.39 -5.06
N ARG A 146 1.41 10.50 -5.64
CA ARG A 146 0.30 11.28 -5.10
C ARG A 146 -0.98 10.44 -5.22
#